data_AF-A0A8B7ATS6-F1
#
_entry.id   AF-A0A8B7ATS6-F1
#
_cell.length_a   1.000
_cell.length_b   1.000
_cell.length_c   1.000
_cell.angle_alpha   90.00
_cell.angle_beta   90.00
_cell.angle_gamma   90.00
#
_symmetry.space_group_name_H-M   'P 1'
#
loop_
_entity.id
_entity.type
_entity.pdbx_description
1 polymer ?
#
loop_
_entity_poly.entity_id
_entity_poly.type
_entity_poly.pdbx_seq_one_letter_code
_entity_poly.pdbx_strand_id
1 'polypeptide(L)'
;MKSSGLVLCLLFAVFCLFWTPSVGRKTLHLGSCVISTNLQEIRNEFSEIRDSVQAEDGNIDTRILRRFVSLQHTKPSDQCCLLRHLLRLYLDRVFKNYQTSDHHMLRKISSLANSFLTIKKDLRLCLEPQAAVVKALGELEILLQWLEETK
;
A
#
# COMPACT_ATOMS: atom_id res chain seq x y z
N MET A 1 3.16 4.83 53.92
CA MET A 1 2.55 5.32 52.66
C MET A 1 3.57 5.36 51.51
N LYS A 2 4.11 4.22 51.06
CA LYS A 2 5.10 4.16 49.95
C LYS A 2 4.76 3.13 48.84
N SER A 3 3.81 2.23 49.10
CA SER A 3 3.42 1.16 48.16
C SER A 3 2.49 1.66 47.02
N SER A 4 1.69 2.71 47.28
CA SER A 4 0.69 3.20 46.32
C SER A 4 1.27 3.85 45.07
N GLY A 5 2.41 4.54 45.17
CA GLY A 5 3.04 5.20 44.01
C GLY A 5 3.61 4.21 42.99
N LEU A 6 4.05 3.04 43.45
CA LEU A 6 4.66 2.03 42.59
C LEU A 6 3.60 1.29 41.76
N VAL A 7 2.44 1.00 42.36
CA VAL A 7 1.28 0.43 41.67
C VAL A 7 0.71 1.42 40.64
N LEU A 8 0.64 2.70 40.99
CA LEU A 8 0.16 3.74 40.07
C LEU A 8 1.08 3.91 38.85
N CYS A 9 2.41 3.87 39.06
CA CYS A 9 3.39 3.89 37.97
C CYS A 9 3.32 2.67 37.05
N LEU A 10 3.11 1.47 37.61
CA LEU A 10 2.97 0.24 36.82
C LEU A 10 1.70 0.27 35.96
N LEU A 11 0.59 0.76 36.50
CA LEU A 11 -0.66 0.93 35.76
C LEU A 11 -0.52 1.97 34.63
N PHE A 12 0.19 3.07 34.88
CA PHE A 12 0.46 4.10 33.87
C PHE A 12 1.35 3.58 32.74
N ALA A 13 2.38 2.79 33.06
CA ALA A 13 3.26 2.18 32.07
C ALA A 13 2.52 1.16 31.17
N VAL A 14 1.62 0.35 31.74
CA VAL A 14 0.77 -0.58 30.98
C VAL A 14 -0.14 0.19 30.02
N PHE A 15 -0.73 1.30 30.48
CA PHE A 15 -1.59 2.15 29.66
C PHE A 15 -0.84 2.83 28.51
N CYS A 16 0.39 3.27 28.74
CA CYS A 16 1.27 3.82 27.70
C CYS A 16 1.68 2.78 26.64
N LEU A 17 1.83 1.51 27.02
CA LEU A 17 2.13 0.43 26.07
C LEU A 17 0.91 0.06 25.21
N PHE A 18 -0.30 0.13 25.78
CA PHE A 18 -1.56 -0.07 25.04
C PHE A 18 -1.93 1.10 24.13
N TRP A 19 -1.39 2.29 24.40
CA TRP A 19 -1.57 3.49 23.59
C TRP A 19 -0.26 3.92 22.93
N THR A 20 0.40 3.00 22.24
CA THR A 20 1.24 3.45 21.13
C THR A 20 0.30 3.71 19.96
N PRO A 21 0.11 4.98 19.52
CA PRO A 21 -0.45 5.19 18.20
C PRO A 21 0.45 4.41 17.24
N SER A 22 -0.12 3.74 16.25
CA SER A 22 0.69 3.22 15.16
C SER A 22 1.23 4.42 14.36
N VAL A 23 2.28 5.06 14.88
CA VAL A 23 2.90 6.26 14.35
C VAL A 23 3.44 5.91 12.97
N GLY A 24 2.71 6.31 11.93
CA GLY A 24 3.11 6.11 10.53
C GLY A 24 2.15 5.30 9.66
N ARG A 25 1.23 4.53 10.24
CA ARG A 25 0.19 3.84 9.45
C ARG A 25 -0.92 4.82 9.06
N LYS A 26 -1.15 4.94 7.75
CA LYS A 26 -2.24 5.73 7.17
C LYS A 26 -3.29 4.80 6.57
N THR A 27 -4.53 5.00 6.99
CA THR A 27 -5.70 4.37 6.39
C THR A 27 -6.02 5.07 5.07
N LEU A 28 -6.13 4.30 3.99
CA LEU A 28 -6.52 4.76 2.67
C LEU A 28 -7.93 4.28 2.37
N HIS A 29 -8.83 5.23 2.10
CA HIS A 29 -10.18 4.96 1.64
C HIS A 29 -10.21 5.07 0.11
N LEU A 30 -10.54 3.98 -0.57
CA LEU A 30 -10.50 3.83 -2.02
C LEU A 30 -11.87 3.31 -2.51
N GLY A 31 -12.91 4.12 -2.30
CA GLY A 31 -14.29 3.69 -2.50
C GLY A 31 -14.76 2.75 -1.39
N SER A 32 -15.21 1.54 -1.74
CA SER A 32 -15.58 0.48 -0.80
C SER A 32 -14.38 -0.25 -0.19
N CYS A 33 -13.18 -0.05 -0.76
CA CYS A 33 -11.93 -0.64 -0.29
C CYS A 33 -11.27 0.25 0.78
N VAL A 34 -10.86 -0.36 1.89
CA VAL A 34 -10.11 0.32 2.96
C VAL A 34 -8.87 -0.50 3.30
N ILE A 35 -7.69 0.11 3.20
CA ILE A 35 -6.41 -0.54 3.52
C ILE A 35 -5.60 0.31 4.49
N SER A 36 -4.70 -0.31 5.27
CA SER A 36 -3.80 0.37 6.21
C SER A 36 -2.35 0.19 5.78
N THR A 37 -1.67 1.28 5.46
CA THR A 37 -0.31 1.24 4.87
C THR A 37 0.66 2.11 5.67
N ASN A 38 1.92 1.70 5.79
CA ASN A 38 2.95 2.50 6.45
C ASN A 38 3.57 3.51 5.46
N LEU A 39 2.84 4.60 5.17
CA LEU A 39 3.35 5.61 4.24
C LEU A 39 4.57 6.35 4.78
N GLN A 40 4.74 6.41 6.10
CA GLN A 40 5.88 7.09 6.69
C GLN A 40 7.18 6.33 6.44
N GLU A 41 7.16 5.00 6.57
CA GLU A 41 8.29 4.13 6.23
C GLU A 41 8.70 4.31 4.77
N ILE A 42 7.75 4.25 3.83
CA ILE A 42 8.02 4.46 2.40
C ILE A 42 8.64 5.84 2.14
N ARG A 43 8.15 6.89 2.81
CA ARG A 43 8.70 8.24 2.67
C ARG A 43 10.12 8.33 3.20
N ASN A 44 10.40 7.70 4.34
CA ASN A 44 11.73 7.66 4.93
C ASN A 44 12.69 6.93 3.99
N GLU A 45 12.32 5.75 3.50
CA GLU A 45 13.12 4.98 2.54
C GLU A 45 13.43 5.77 1.26
N PHE A 46 12.42 6.44 0.69
CA PHE A 46 12.61 7.23 -0.53
C PHE A 46 13.47 8.47 -0.27
N SER A 47 13.35 9.11 0.90
CA SER A 47 14.11 10.33 1.22
C SER A 47 15.62 10.12 1.18
N GLU A 48 16.09 8.90 1.46
CA GLU A 48 17.51 8.55 1.42
C GLU A 48 18.11 8.49 0.02
N ILE A 49 17.28 8.31 -1.02
CA ILE A 49 17.74 8.21 -2.42
C ILE A 49 17.16 9.31 -3.31
N ARG A 50 16.25 10.14 -2.79
CA ARG A 50 15.51 11.14 -3.56
C ARG A 50 16.45 12.08 -4.32
N ASP A 51 17.41 12.67 -3.63
CA ASP A 51 18.24 13.73 -4.20
C ASP A 51 19.15 13.16 -5.30
N SER A 52 19.65 11.92 -5.13
CA SER A 52 20.41 11.19 -6.15
C SER A 52 19.56 10.89 -7.39
N VAL A 53 18.37 10.31 -7.20
CA VAL A 53 17.46 9.97 -8.32
C VAL A 53 17.01 11.24 -9.06
N GLN A 54 16.74 12.33 -8.35
CA GLN A 54 16.32 13.59 -8.96
C GLN A 54 17.46 14.32 -9.68
N ALA A 55 18.71 14.16 -9.24
CA ALA A 55 19.86 14.71 -9.95
C ALA A 55 20.11 14.03 -11.31
N GLU A 56 19.65 12.78 -11.49
CA GLU A 56 19.71 12.05 -12.75
C GLU A 56 18.61 12.47 -13.75
N ASP A 57 17.55 13.18 -13.30
CA ASP A 57 16.43 13.58 -14.15
C ASP A 57 16.72 14.88 -14.92
N GLY A 58 17.13 14.73 -16.19
CA GLY A 58 17.34 15.86 -17.10
C GLY A 58 16.06 16.46 -17.69
N ASN A 59 14.89 15.84 -17.53
CA ASN A 59 13.64 16.22 -18.23
C ASN A 59 12.70 17.02 -17.33
N ILE A 60 13.15 18.18 -16.83
CA ILE A 60 12.41 19.01 -15.87
C ILE A 60 11.05 19.52 -16.36
N ASP A 61 10.84 19.61 -17.67
CA ASP A 61 9.61 20.13 -18.27
C ASP A 61 8.47 19.09 -18.33
N THR A 62 8.77 17.82 -18.09
CA THR A 62 7.79 16.73 -18.23
C THR A 62 7.45 16.13 -16.87
N ARG A 63 6.17 16.21 -16.51
CA ARG A 63 5.63 15.51 -15.33
C ARG A 63 4.72 14.35 -15.75
N ILE A 64 5.13 13.13 -15.40
CA ILE A 64 4.36 11.90 -15.66
C ILE A 64 3.09 11.88 -14.81
N LEU A 65 3.23 11.99 -13.48
CA LEU A 65 2.09 12.03 -12.56
C LEU A 65 1.54 13.46 -12.44
N ARG A 66 0.75 13.89 -13.42
CA ARG A 66 0.12 15.23 -13.46
C ARG A 66 -0.98 15.39 -12.42
N ARG A 67 -1.15 16.62 -11.92
CA ARG A 67 -2.11 16.98 -10.86
C ARG A 67 -3.57 16.67 -11.21
N PHE A 68 -3.93 16.71 -12.49
CA PHE A 68 -5.28 16.41 -12.97
C PHE A 68 -5.65 14.93 -12.87
N VAL A 69 -4.68 14.02 -12.70
CA VAL A 69 -4.88 12.58 -12.47
C VAL A 69 -4.47 12.25 -11.03
N SER A 70 -5.06 12.95 -10.06
CA SER A 70 -4.89 12.64 -8.64
C SER A 70 -5.93 11.59 -8.21
N LEU A 71 -5.53 10.68 -7.32
CA LEU A 71 -6.47 9.75 -6.67
C LEU A 71 -7.64 10.48 -6.02
N GLN A 72 -7.41 11.68 -5.45
CA GLN A 72 -8.44 12.48 -4.81
C GLN A 72 -9.51 13.02 -5.78
N HIS A 73 -9.16 13.18 -7.06
CA HIS A 73 -10.08 13.68 -8.10
C HIS A 73 -10.67 12.56 -8.94
N THR A 74 -10.31 11.31 -8.65
CA THR A 74 -10.87 10.12 -9.28
C THR A 74 -12.14 9.72 -8.55
N LYS A 75 -13.16 9.23 -9.28
CA LYS A 75 -14.38 8.70 -8.67
C LYS A 75 -14.02 7.64 -7.62
N PRO A 76 -14.63 7.63 -6.41
CA PRO A 76 -14.25 6.71 -5.35
C PRO A 76 -14.22 5.24 -5.78
N SER A 77 -15.15 4.82 -6.64
CA SER A 77 -15.19 3.47 -7.23
C SER A 77 -13.93 3.11 -8.04
N ASP A 78 -13.29 4.09 -8.67
CA ASP A 78 -12.20 3.86 -9.62
C ASP A 78 -10.82 4.04 -8.97
N GLN A 79 -10.77 4.56 -7.72
CA GLN A 79 -9.54 4.85 -7.00
C GLN A 79 -8.71 3.59 -6.70
N CYS A 80 -9.38 2.50 -6.29
CA CYS A 80 -8.74 1.21 -6.03
C CYS A 80 -8.10 0.65 -7.31
N CYS A 81 -8.88 0.61 -8.39
CA CYS A 81 -8.42 0.19 -9.71
C CYS A 81 -7.22 1.03 -10.20
N LEU A 82 -7.32 2.36 -10.17
CA LEU A 82 -6.24 3.26 -10.58
C LEU A 82 -4.95 3.01 -9.77
N LEU A 83 -5.06 2.93 -8.44
CA LEU A 83 -3.90 2.66 -7.58
C LEU A 83 -3.28 1.29 -7.91
N ARG A 84 -4.09 0.26 -8.13
CA ARG A 84 -3.62 -1.08 -8.51
C ARG A 84 -2.86 -1.08 -9.84
N HIS A 85 -3.31 -0.28 -10.82
CA HIS A 85 -2.60 -0.10 -12.09
C HIS A 85 -1.29 0.66 -11.92
N LEU A 86 -1.26 1.73 -11.11
CA LEU A 86 -0.04 2.47 -10.82
C LEU A 86 0.99 1.60 -10.08
N LEU A 87 0.59 0.86 -9.05
CA LEU A 87 1.50 -0.06 -8.34
C LEU A 87 2.04 -1.14 -9.29
N ARG A 88 1.21 -1.66 -10.21
CA ARG A 88 1.67 -2.59 -11.25
C ARG A 88 2.72 -1.95 -12.15
N LEU A 89 2.49 -0.73 -12.63
CA LEU A 89 3.46 0.01 -13.45
C LEU A 89 4.81 0.14 -12.72
N TYR A 90 4.78 0.58 -11.46
CA TYR A 90 6.01 0.77 -10.67
C TYR A 90 6.78 -0.53 -10.43
N LEU A 91 6.08 -1.59 -10.04
CA LEU A 91 6.69 -2.90 -9.77
C LEU A 91 7.24 -3.55 -11.05
N ASP A 92 6.47 -3.54 -12.13
CA ASP A 92 6.81 -4.28 -13.34
C ASP A 92 7.78 -3.51 -14.25
N ARG A 93 7.76 -2.17 -14.21
CA ARG A 93 8.48 -1.31 -15.15
C ARG A 93 9.44 -0.30 -14.53
N VAL A 94 9.20 0.19 -13.30
CA VAL A 94 10.06 1.23 -12.70
C VAL A 94 11.16 0.60 -11.85
N PHE A 95 10.81 -0.05 -10.74
CA PHE A 95 11.81 -0.58 -9.80
C PHE A 95 12.70 -1.66 -10.44
N LYS A 96 12.14 -2.50 -11.30
CA LYS A 96 12.87 -3.56 -11.99
C LYS A 96 13.92 -3.03 -12.98
N ASN A 97 13.69 -1.85 -13.57
CA ASN A 97 14.52 -1.33 -14.67
C ASN A 97 15.40 -0.14 -14.26
N TYR A 98 15.35 0.31 -13.00
CA TYR A 98 16.28 1.32 -12.52
C TYR A 98 17.69 0.72 -12.43
N GLN A 99 18.65 1.34 -13.11
CA GLN A 99 20.03 0.86 -13.18
C GLN A 99 20.96 1.80 -12.42
N THR A 100 21.73 1.25 -11.49
CA THR A 100 22.79 1.98 -10.78
C THR A 100 23.82 0.98 -10.25
N SER A 101 25.07 1.39 -10.19
CA SER A 101 26.14 0.61 -9.54
C SER A 101 26.17 0.79 -8.02
N ASP A 102 25.42 1.75 -7.47
CA ASP A 102 25.38 1.99 -6.03
C ASP A 102 24.52 0.93 -5.31
N HIS A 103 25.18 0.08 -4.52
CA HIS A 103 24.54 -0.94 -3.71
C HIS A 103 23.57 -0.38 -2.65
N HIS A 104 23.83 0.82 -2.11
CA HIS A 104 22.92 1.45 -1.17
C HIS A 104 21.59 1.81 -1.85
N MET A 105 21.67 2.42 -3.05
CA MET A 105 20.50 2.73 -3.86
C MET A 105 19.71 1.47 -4.23
N LEU A 106 20.38 0.42 -4.70
CA LEU A 106 19.72 -0.86 -5.03
C LEU A 106 18.97 -1.46 -3.83
N ARG A 107 19.55 -1.36 -2.62
CA ARG A 107 18.89 -1.83 -1.39
C ARG A 107 17.63 -1.03 -1.09
N LYS A 108 17.69 0.30 -1.19
CA LYS A 108 16.53 1.18 -0.93
C LYS A 108 15.43 1.00 -1.98
N ILE A 109 15.79 0.87 -3.25
CA ILE A 109 14.84 0.54 -4.34
C ILE A 109 14.15 -0.80 -4.07
N SER A 110 14.90 -1.81 -3.63
CA SER A 110 14.32 -3.12 -3.27
C SER A 110 13.36 -3.01 -2.08
N SER A 111 13.70 -2.20 -1.06
CA SER A 111 12.83 -1.92 0.08
C SER A 111 11.51 -1.28 -0.36
N LEU A 112 11.59 -0.23 -1.18
CA LEU A 112 10.43 0.46 -1.75
C LEU A 112 9.56 -0.49 -2.58
N ALA A 113 10.17 -1.35 -3.41
CA ALA A 113 9.45 -2.33 -4.20
C ALA A 113 8.68 -3.34 -3.32
N ASN A 114 9.29 -3.81 -2.23
CA ASN A 114 8.61 -4.69 -1.28
C ASN A 114 7.45 -3.99 -0.56
N SER A 115 7.64 -2.73 -0.14
CA SER A 115 6.57 -1.91 0.44
C SER A 115 5.40 -1.74 -0.53
N PHE A 116 5.67 -1.45 -1.81
CA PHE A 116 4.63 -1.34 -2.86
C PHE A 116 3.95 -2.69 -3.15
N LEU A 117 4.70 -3.79 -3.10
CA LEU A 117 4.15 -5.14 -3.26
C LEU A 117 3.16 -5.49 -2.15
N THR A 118 3.46 -5.11 -0.90
CA THR A 118 2.55 -5.27 0.25
C THR A 118 1.24 -4.51 0.00
N ILE A 119 1.31 -3.24 -0.39
CA ILE A 119 0.10 -2.46 -0.72
C ILE A 119 -0.70 -3.12 -1.84
N LYS A 120 -0.02 -3.61 -2.90
CA LYS A 120 -0.67 -4.31 -4.02
C LYS A 120 -1.38 -5.58 -3.58
N LYS A 121 -0.82 -6.33 -2.61
CA LYS A 121 -1.44 -7.52 -2.04
C LYS A 121 -2.70 -7.16 -1.25
N ASP A 122 -2.66 -6.11 -0.44
CA ASP A 122 -3.83 -5.64 0.32
C ASP A 122 -4.96 -5.20 -0.64
N LEU A 123 -4.62 -4.48 -1.71
CA LEU A 123 -5.59 -4.10 -2.75
C LEU A 123 -6.12 -5.28 -3.56
N ARG A 124 -5.46 -6.44 -3.56
CA ARG A 124 -5.98 -7.65 -4.23
C ARG A 124 -7.20 -8.20 -3.49
N LEU A 125 -7.28 -7.98 -2.17
CA LEU A 125 -8.44 -8.34 -1.36
C LEU A 125 -9.64 -7.43 -1.66
N CYS A 126 -9.38 -6.23 -2.19
CA CYS A 126 -10.40 -5.35 -2.72
C CYS A 126 -10.83 -5.82 -4.11
N LEU A 127 -11.93 -6.58 -4.14
CA LEU A 127 -12.54 -7.06 -5.37
C LEU A 127 -13.39 -5.94 -5.96
N GLU A 128 -13.05 -5.49 -7.17
CA GLU A 128 -13.91 -4.56 -7.93
C GLU A 128 -15.28 -5.22 -8.15
N PRO A 129 -16.41 -4.53 -7.93
CA PRO A 129 -17.74 -5.13 -8.03
C PRO A 129 -17.97 -5.87 -9.36
N GLN A 130 -17.57 -5.27 -10.48
CA GLN A 130 -17.69 -5.91 -11.79
C GLN A 130 -16.77 -7.13 -11.95
N ALA A 131 -15.55 -7.08 -11.39
CA ALA A 131 -14.65 -8.22 -11.41
C ALA A 131 -15.17 -9.37 -10.54
N ALA A 132 -15.87 -9.05 -9.44
CA ALA A 132 -16.55 -10.04 -8.60
C ALA A 132 -17.67 -10.75 -9.37
N VAL A 133 -18.51 -9.99 -10.06
CA VAL A 133 -19.61 -10.53 -10.88
C VAL A 133 -19.07 -11.44 -11.98
N VAL A 134 -18.07 -10.99 -12.76
CA VAL A 134 -17.48 -11.81 -13.83
C VAL A 134 -16.83 -13.07 -13.28
N LYS A 135 -16.14 -12.97 -12.13
CA LYS A 135 -15.54 -14.12 -11.45
C LYS A 135 -16.61 -15.12 -11.00
N ALA A 136 -17.64 -14.67 -10.28
CA ALA A 136 -18.71 -15.54 -9.80
C ALA A 136 -19.46 -16.22 -10.95
N LEU A 137 -19.70 -15.49 -12.05
CA LEU A 137 -20.33 -16.06 -13.24
C LEU A 137 -19.44 -17.09 -13.93
N GLY A 138 -18.11 -16.86 -13.99
CA GLY A 138 -17.16 -17.84 -14.52
C GLY A 138 -16.97 -19.07 -13.64
N GLU A 139 -17.37 -19.00 -12.37
CA GLU A 139 -17.34 -20.11 -11.40
C GLU A 139 -18.70 -20.83 -11.31
N LEU A 140 -19.63 -20.57 -12.23
CA LEU A 140 -20.98 -21.14 -12.21
C LEU A 140 -20.99 -22.67 -12.29
N GLU A 141 -20.06 -23.27 -13.04
CA GLU A 141 -19.91 -24.74 -13.13
C GLU A 141 -19.63 -25.38 -11.75
N ILE A 142 -18.84 -24.72 -10.90
CA ILE A 142 -18.56 -25.22 -9.54
C ILE A 142 -19.84 -25.21 -8.69
N LEU A 143 -20.65 -24.15 -8.82
CA LEU A 143 -21.94 -24.06 -8.13
C LEU A 143 -22.91 -25.15 -8.60
N LEU A 144 -22.97 -25.41 -9.91
CA LEU A 144 -23.80 -26.48 -10.47
C LEU A 144 -23.37 -27.85 -9.94
N GLN A 145 -22.06 -28.12 -9.90
CA GLN A 145 -21.52 -29.36 -9.33
C GLN A 145 -21.93 -29.56 -7.86
N TRP A 146 -21.82 -28.52 -7.01
CA TRP A 146 -22.26 -28.63 -5.61
C TRP A 146 -23.75 -28.96 -5.47
N LEU A 147 -24.59 -28.40 -6.34
CA LEU A 147 -26.04 -28.69 -6.32
C LEU A 147 -26.33 -30.14 -6.72
N GLU A 148 -25.55 -30.72 -7.65
CA GLU A 148 -25.67 -32.12 -8.04
C GLU A 148 -25.19 -33.07 -6.94
N GLU A 149 -24.11 -32.73 -6.23
CA GLU A 149 -23.55 -33.51 -5.11
C GLU A 149 -24.43 -33.50 -3.85
N THR A 150 -25.38 -32.56 -3.74
CA THR A 150 -26.33 -32.50 -2.61
C THR A 150 -27.57 -33.40 -2.75
N LYS A 151 -27.63 -34.24 -3.79
CA LYS A 151 -28.62 -35.32 -3.95
C LYS A 151 -28.09 -36.66 -3.44
#